data_AF-A0A9E3QBA7-F1
#
_entry.id   AF-A0A9E3QBA7-F1
#
_cell.length_a   1.000
_cell.length_b   1.000
_cell.length_c   1.000
_cell.angle_alpha   90.00
_cell.angle_beta   90.00
_cell.angle_gamma   90.00
#
_symmetry.space_group_name_H-M   'P 1'
#
loop_
_entity.id
_entity.type
_entity.pdbx_description
1 polymer ?
#
loop_
_entity_poly.entity_id
_entity_poly.type
_entity_poly.pdbx_seq_one_letter_code
_entity_poly.pdbx_strand_id
1 'polypeptide(L)'
;MSEAFSKKQEEIAGEDQPAAPLGAPPRELLEEQARRVPANLRKRFESAFAAWKAAWNRGGLAFHSDPRTRAVGKESDRLITMGPAILPLVVEKLADPENFFALQLYDALQRDPNLVVHIPPDDPRILEGEQGRARRVVQAWLAR
;
A
#
# COMPACT_ATOMS: atom_id res chain seq x y z
N MET A 1 15.46 4.03 -52.11
CA MET A 1 14.38 3.80 -51.14
C MET A 1 14.88 2.82 -50.07
N SER A 2 15.64 3.27 -49.07
CA SER A 2 16.13 2.36 -48.01
C SER A 2 16.39 3.04 -46.66
N GLU A 3 16.81 4.31 -46.62
CA GLU A 3 17.15 4.95 -45.33
C GLU A 3 15.96 5.50 -44.53
N ALA A 4 14.82 5.78 -45.19
CA ALA A 4 13.64 6.32 -44.50
C ALA A 4 12.82 5.25 -43.75
N PHE A 5 13.02 3.96 -44.04
CA PHE A 5 12.34 2.87 -43.34
C PHE A 5 13.09 2.41 -42.08
N SER A 6 14.40 2.67 -42.00
CA SER A 6 15.21 2.28 -40.84
C SER A 6 15.01 3.21 -39.64
N LYS A 7 14.80 4.51 -39.87
CA LYS A 7 14.59 5.49 -38.79
C LYS A 7 13.22 5.45 -38.12
N LYS A 8 12.24 4.75 -38.72
CA LYS A 8 10.87 4.70 -38.18
C LYS A 8 10.63 3.51 -37.25
N GLN A 9 11.63 2.66 -37.02
CA GLN A 9 11.55 1.53 -36.08
C GLN A 9 12.23 1.80 -34.74
N GLU A 10 13.05 2.86 -34.62
CA GLU A 10 13.68 3.24 -33.34
C GLU A 10 12.82 4.15 -32.46
N GLU A 11 11.68 4.66 -32.96
CA GLU A 11 10.85 5.64 -32.23
C GLU A 11 9.57 5.05 -31.60
N ILE A 12 9.41 3.72 -31.64
CA ILE A 12 8.25 2.99 -31.08
C ILE A 12 8.66 1.88 -30.11
N ALA A 13 9.83 2.01 -29.49
CA ALA A 13 10.19 1.27 -28.29
C ALA A 13 10.03 2.19 -27.08
N GLY A 14 8.78 2.58 -26.80
CA GLY A 14 8.44 3.03 -25.46
C GLY A 14 8.77 1.88 -24.51
N GLU A 15 9.64 2.16 -23.55
CA GLU A 15 10.13 1.24 -22.52
C GLU A 15 9.02 0.35 -21.94
N ASP A 16 8.87 -0.84 -22.50
CA ASP A 16 8.20 -1.97 -21.88
C ASP A 16 9.23 -2.71 -20.99
N GLN A 17 9.98 -1.93 -20.19
CA GLN A 17 10.87 -2.50 -19.19
C GLN A 17 9.98 -3.19 -18.15
N PRO A 18 10.12 -4.51 -17.95
CA PRO A 18 9.40 -5.17 -16.88
C PRO A 18 9.75 -4.45 -15.57
N ALA A 19 8.72 -4.03 -14.83
CA ALA A 19 8.91 -3.37 -13.54
C ALA A 19 9.90 -4.20 -12.72
N ALA A 20 11.02 -3.60 -12.33
CA ALA A 20 12.07 -4.30 -11.60
C ALA A 20 11.47 -5.09 -10.42
N PRO A 21 11.93 -6.33 -10.18
CA PRO A 21 11.38 -7.15 -9.11
C PRO A 21 11.43 -6.40 -7.78
N LEU A 22 10.28 -6.29 -7.12
CA LEU A 22 10.17 -5.60 -5.84
C LEU A 22 11.00 -6.35 -4.80
N GLY A 23 12.16 -5.79 -4.41
CA GLY A 23 12.95 -6.30 -3.30
C GLY A 23 12.17 -6.27 -1.98
N ALA A 24 12.58 -7.10 -1.00
CA ALA A 24 11.98 -7.07 0.32
C ALA A 24 12.15 -5.67 0.96
N PRO A 25 11.11 -5.11 1.60
CA PRO A 25 11.21 -3.78 2.20
C PRO A 25 12.22 -3.79 3.37
N PRO A 26 13.01 -2.72 3.55
CA PRO A 26 13.97 -2.61 4.65
C PRO A 26 13.25 -2.49 6.00
N ARG A 27 13.04 -3.63 6.66
CA ARG A 27 12.27 -3.77 7.91
C ARG A 27 12.79 -2.87 9.03
N GLU A 28 14.10 -2.76 9.18
CA GLU A 28 14.74 -1.99 10.26
C GLU A 28 14.36 -0.51 10.24
N LEU A 29 14.29 0.11 9.05
CA LEU A 29 13.93 1.51 8.89
C LEU A 29 12.44 1.75 9.22
N LEU A 30 11.57 0.81 8.85
CA LEU A 30 10.16 0.85 9.22
C LEU A 30 9.96 0.74 10.74
N GLU A 31 10.67 -0.19 11.38
CA GLU A 31 10.65 -0.36 12.85
C GLU A 31 11.19 0.89 13.57
N GLU A 32 12.22 1.54 13.04
CA GLU A 32 12.72 2.80 13.58
C GLU A 32 11.67 3.91 13.50
N GLN A 33 11.01 4.08 12.35
CA GLN A 33 9.95 5.07 12.19
C GLN A 33 8.74 4.78 13.08
N ALA A 34 8.36 3.50 13.20
CA ALA A 34 7.31 3.06 14.10
C ALA A 34 7.65 3.39 15.57
N ARG A 35 8.90 3.19 15.99
CA ARG A 35 9.38 3.53 17.35
C ARG A 35 9.30 5.03 17.69
N ARG A 36 9.28 5.92 16.70
CA ARG A 36 9.11 7.37 16.92
C ARG A 36 7.67 7.76 17.30
N VAL A 37 6.69 6.91 17.01
CA VAL A 37 5.29 7.14 17.40
C VAL A 37 5.14 6.93 18.93
N PRO A 38 4.43 7.81 19.69
CA PRO A 38 4.32 7.67 21.14
C PRO A 38 3.86 6.28 21.61
N ALA A 39 4.49 5.72 22.65
CA ALA A 39 4.26 4.35 23.10
C ALA A 39 2.78 4.04 23.42
N ASN A 40 2.06 4.98 24.04
CA ASN A 40 0.62 4.85 24.30
C ASN A 40 -0.19 4.77 23.00
N LEU A 41 0.19 5.54 21.97
CA LEU A 41 -0.47 5.50 20.67
C LEU A 41 -0.17 4.18 19.95
N ARG A 42 1.08 3.69 19.99
CA ARG A 42 1.43 2.37 19.45
C ARG A 42 0.61 1.25 20.09
N LYS A 43 0.51 1.22 21.42
CA LYS A 43 -0.28 0.21 22.14
C LYS A 43 -1.75 0.23 21.74
N ARG A 44 -2.33 1.44 21.61
CA ARG A 44 -3.72 1.61 21.15
C ARG A 44 -3.90 1.13 19.71
N PHE A 45 -2.96 1.49 18.84
CA PHE A 45 -2.94 1.06 17.45
C PHE A 45 -2.88 -0.47 17.34
N GLU A 46 -1.92 -1.13 17.99
CA GLU A 46 -1.76 -2.60 17.91
C GLU A 46 -3.04 -3.33 18.33
N SER A 47 -3.66 -2.90 19.43
CA SER A 47 -4.92 -3.49 19.89
C SER A 47 -6.07 -3.27 18.89
N ALA A 48 -6.19 -2.06 18.31
CA ALA A 48 -7.22 -1.76 17.34
C ALA A 48 -6.98 -2.46 15.99
N PHE A 49 -5.74 -2.52 15.54
CA PHE A 49 -5.33 -3.17 14.29
C PHE A 49 -5.56 -4.68 14.37
N ALA A 50 -5.20 -5.33 15.50
CA ALA A 50 -5.48 -6.75 15.70
C ALA A 50 -6.98 -7.05 15.67
N ALA A 51 -7.80 -6.21 16.30
CA ALA A 51 -9.26 -6.35 16.28
C ALA A 51 -9.84 -6.17 14.86
N TRP A 52 -9.34 -5.18 14.12
CA TRP A 52 -9.75 -4.94 12.73
C TRP A 52 -9.31 -6.06 11.78
N LYS A 53 -8.06 -6.54 11.89
CA LYS A 53 -7.56 -7.68 11.13
C LYS A 53 -8.40 -8.95 11.38
N ALA A 54 -8.78 -9.21 12.63
CA ALA A 54 -9.67 -10.31 12.99
C ALA A 54 -11.11 -10.15 12.44
N ALA A 55 -11.49 -8.97 11.97
CA ALA A 55 -12.78 -8.70 11.36
C ALA A 55 -12.78 -8.80 9.82
N TRP A 56 -11.60 -8.81 9.17
CA TRP A 56 -11.49 -8.76 7.70
C TRP A 56 -12.25 -9.87 6.97
N ASN A 57 -12.38 -11.04 7.58
CA ASN A 57 -13.04 -12.22 6.99
C ASN A 57 -14.24 -12.67 7.82
N ARG A 58 -14.83 -11.79 8.63
CA ARG A 58 -15.96 -12.13 9.50
C ARG A 58 -17.29 -12.02 8.75
N GLY A 59 -18.13 -13.05 8.86
CA GLY A 59 -19.49 -13.04 8.32
C GLY A 59 -19.51 -12.80 6.82
N GLY A 60 -20.39 -11.91 6.35
CA GLY A 60 -20.53 -11.59 4.91
C GLY A 60 -19.23 -11.12 4.24
N LEU A 61 -18.31 -10.48 4.98
CA LEU A 61 -17.02 -10.02 4.45
C LEU A 61 -16.15 -11.15 3.91
N ALA A 62 -16.31 -12.39 4.41
CA ALA A 62 -15.60 -13.55 3.90
C ALA A 62 -15.85 -13.82 2.40
N PHE A 63 -16.98 -13.35 1.86
CA PHE A 63 -17.40 -13.58 0.47
C PHE A 63 -17.21 -12.37 -0.44
N HIS A 64 -16.71 -11.24 0.09
CA HIS A 64 -16.46 -10.03 -0.68
C HIS A 64 -15.00 -9.97 -1.17
N SER A 65 -14.81 -9.81 -2.49
CA SER A 65 -13.50 -9.62 -3.12
C SER A 65 -13.04 -8.16 -3.17
N ASP A 66 -13.94 -7.20 -2.97
CA ASP A 66 -13.61 -5.77 -2.99
C ASP A 66 -12.90 -5.37 -1.68
N PRO A 67 -11.62 -4.92 -1.73
CA PRO A 67 -10.88 -4.54 -0.53
C PRO A 67 -11.50 -3.36 0.21
N ARG A 68 -12.24 -2.48 -0.47
CA ARG A 68 -12.90 -1.30 0.13
C ARG A 68 -13.93 -1.68 1.19
N THR A 69 -14.45 -2.90 1.11
CA THR A 69 -15.36 -3.46 2.14
C THR A 69 -14.67 -3.65 3.50
N ARG A 70 -13.34 -3.53 3.61
CA ARG A 70 -12.63 -3.58 4.89
C ARG A 70 -12.52 -2.20 5.55
N ALA A 71 -12.90 -1.13 4.85
CA ALA A 71 -12.90 0.25 5.34
C ALA A 71 -14.20 0.64 6.07
N VAL A 72 -15.08 -0.32 6.39
CA VAL A 72 -16.36 -0.05 7.04
C VAL A 72 -16.46 -0.73 8.40
N GLY A 73 -17.20 -0.09 9.31
CA GLY A 73 -17.51 -0.62 10.62
C GLY A 73 -16.60 -0.13 11.74
N LYS A 74 -17.05 -0.35 12.97
CA LYS A 74 -16.47 0.24 14.19
C LYS A 74 -14.98 -0.04 14.39
N GLU A 75 -14.49 -1.20 13.94
CA GLU A 75 -13.08 -1.56 14.04
C GLU A 75 -12.20 -0.68 13.14
N SER A 76 -12.67 -0.37 11.93
CA SER A 76 -11.99 0.54 11.00
C SER A 76 -12.08 2.00 11.47
N ASP A 77 -13.26 2.46 11.91
CA ASP A 77 -13.48 3.81 12.43
C ASP A 77 -12.56 4.13 13.62
N ARG A 78 -12.34 3.14 14.49
CA ARG A 78 -11.44 3.28 15.63
C ARG A 78 -9.99 3.55 15.22
N LEU A 79 -9.54 3.04 14.09
CA LEU A 79 -8.20 3.31 13.56
C LEU A 79 -8.16 4.67 12.85
N ILE A 80 -9.18 4.99 12.04
CA ILE A 80 -9.29 6.28 11.34
C ILE A 80 -9.28 7.45 12.34
N THR A 81 -10.01 7.33 13.45
CA THR A 81 -10.07 8.35 14.51
C THR A 81 -8.75 8.59 15.25
N MET A 82 -7.74 7.72 15.08
CA MET A 82 -6.38 7.96 15.60
C MET A 82 -5.60 8.98 14.75
N GLY A 83 -6.07 9.28 13.53
CA GLY A 83 -5.53 10.31 12.66
C GLY A 83 -4.17 9.94 12.01
N PRO A 84 -3.59 10.84 11.22
CA PRO A 84 -2.40 10.55 10.40
C PRO A 84 -1.14 10.23 11.21
N ALA A 85 -1.12 10.48 12.52
CA ALA A 85 0.00 10.16 13.39
C ALA A 85 0.32 8.65 13.46
N ILE A 86 -0.62 7.77 13.09
CA ILE A 86 -0.39 6.32 13.03
C ILE A 86 0.15 5.83 11.67
N LEU A 87 0.28 6.69 10.65
CA LEU A 87 0.77 6.28 9.33
C LEU A 87 2.09 5.49 9.35
N PRO A 88 3.12 5.82 10.17
CA PRO A 88 4.31 4.98 10.28
C PRO A 88 4.01 3.53 10.70
N LEU A 89 3.03 3.33 11.59
CA LEU A 89 2.62 2.00 12.04
C LEU A 89 1.82 1.27 10.95
N VAL A 90 0.98 1.98 10.20
CA VAL A 90 0.23 1.40 9.08
C VAL A 90 1.18 0.89 8.00
N VAL A 91 2.19 1.69 7.64
CA VAL A 91 3.18 1.30 6.64
C VAL A 91 4.08 0.15 7.12
N GLU A 92 4.43 0.13 8.40
CA GLU A 92 5.11 -1.03 9.00
C GLU A 92 4.28 -2.32 8.85
N LYS A 93 2.96 -2.27 9.08
CA LYS A 93 2.08 -3.43 8.86
C LYS A 93 2.00 -3.84 7.38
N LEU A 94 1.96 -2.88 6.46
CA LEU A 94 1.91 -3.13 5.01
C LEU A 94 3.14 -3.85 4.45
N ALA A 95 4.26 -3.83 5.17
CA ALA A 95 5.44 -4.60 4.77
C ALA A 95 5.23 -6.13 4.90
N ASP A 96 4.29 -6.59 5.71
CA ASP A 96 3.82 -7.97 5.72
C ASP A 96 2.74 -8.16 4.62
N PRO A 97 2.97 -9.06 3.63
CA PRO A 97 2.07 -9.24 2.50
C PRO A 97 0.66 -9.66 2.93
N GLU A 98 0.47 -10.29 4.09
CA GLU A 98 -0.85 -10.70 4.59
C GLU A 98 -1.68 -9.51 5.10
N ASN A 99 -1.10 -8.31 5.17
CA ASN A 99 -1.77 -7.10 5.66
C ASN A 99 -2.19 -6.14 4.53
N PHE A 100 -2.28 -6.59 3.27
CA PHE A 100 -2.59 -5.70 2.15
C PHE A 100 -3.91 -4.93 2.31
N PHE A 101 -4.91 -5.45 3.04
CA PHE A 101 -6.13 -4.69 3.36
C PHE A 101 -5.89 -3.44 4.22
N ALA A 102 -4.73 -3.31 4.88
CA ALA A 102 -4.32 -2.10 5.57
C ALA A 102 -4.16 -0.89 4.64
N LEU A 103 -4.12 -1.11 3.31
CA LEU A 103 -4.17 -0.05 2.31
C LEU A 103 -5.40 0.84 2.46
N GLN A 104 -6.53 0.27 2.86
CA GLN A 104 -7.76 1.03 3.04
C GLN A 104 -7.65 2.04 4.18
N LEU A 105 -6.94 1.67 5.26
CA LEU A 105 -6.65 2.59 6.36
C LEU A 105 -5.59 3.62 5.94
N TYR A 106 -4.60 3.20 5.17
CA TYR A 106 -3.58 4.10 4.63
C TYR A 106 -4.19 5.20 3.77
N ASP A 107 -5.02 4.83 2.79
CA ASP A 107 -5.67 5.78 1.87
C ASP A 107 -6.60 6.75 2.62
N ALA A 108 -7.31 6.27 3.65
CA ALA A 108 -8.19 7.11 4.46
C ALA A 108 -7.43 8.16 5.30
N LEU A 109 -6.16 7.92 5.61
CA LEU A 109 -5.34 8.75 6.49
C LEU A 109 -4.30 9.59 5.75
N GLN A 110 -3.81 9.12 4.61
CA GLN A 110 -2.76 9.79 3.84
C GLN A 110 -3.31 11.05 3.17
N ARG A 111 -2.59 12.15 3.32
CA ARG A 111 -2.96 13.47 2.78
C ARG A 111 -1.96 14.00 1.77
N ASP A 112 -0.75 13.45 1.76
CA ASP A 112 0.26 13.80 0.75
C ASP A 112 -0.04 13.03 -0.55
N PRO A 113 -0.46 13.72 -1.62
CA PRO A 113 -0.78 13.07 -2.90
C PRO A 113 0.44 12.36 -3.51
N ASN A 114 1.67 12.76 -3.18
CA ASN A 114 2.87 12.11 -3.69
C ASN A 114 3.12 10.73 -3.04
N LEU A 115 2.47 10.46 -1.90
CA LEU A 115 2.56 9.21 -1.18
C LEU A 115 1.35 8.30 -1.43
N VAL A 116 0.39 8.73 -2.24
CA VAL A 116 -0.73 7.89 -2.67
C VAL A 116 -0.34 7.15 -3.94
N VAL A 117 -0.34 5.82 -3.88
CA VAL A 117 -0.01 4.97 -5.03
C VAL A 117 -1.28 4.60 -5.78
N HIS A 118 -1.45 5.22 -6.94
CA HIS A 118 -2.44 4.83 -7.94
C HIS A 118 -1.75 4.16 -9.12
N ILE A 119 -2.26 3.00 -9.52
CA ILE A 119 -1.78 2.25 -10.69
C ILE A 119 -2.82 2.43 -11.80
N PRO A 120 -2.46 3.09 -12.92
CA PRO A 120 -3.35 3.24 -14.06
C PRO A 120 -3.79 1.89 -14.66
N PRO A 121 -4.98 1.78 -15.29
CA PRO A 121 -5.45 0.52 -15.87
C PRO A 121 -4.59 -0.03 -17.01
N ASP A 122 -3.88 0.85 -17.72
CA ASP A 122 -2.95 0.53 -18.82
C ASP A 122 -1.53 0.22 -18.34
N ASP A 123 -1.27 0.35 -17.05
CA ASP A 123 0.02 0.03 -16.45
C ASP A 123 0.11 -1.47 -16.11
N PRO A 124 1.09 -2.22 -16.63
CA PRO A 124 1.24 -3.66 -16.35
C PRO A 124 1.30 -4.01 -14.86
N ARG A 125 1.71 -3.08 -14.01
CA ARG A 125 1.76 -3.24 -12.54
C ARG A 125 0.39 -3.48 -11.92
N ILE A 126 -0.71 -3.20 -12.64
CA ILE A 126 -2.07 -3.47 -12.18
C ILE A 126 -2.28 -4.96 -11.88
N LEU A 127 -1.54 -5.84 -12.57
CA LEU A 127 -1.58 -7.30 -12.38
C LEU A 127 -1.01 -7.75 -11.03
N GLU A 128 -0.27 -6.89 -10.33
CA GLU A 128 0.25 -7.19 -8.99
C GLU A 128 -0.83 -7.07 -7.89
N GLY A 129 -1.98 -6.47 -8.23
CA GLY A 129 -3.11 -6.26 -7.33
C GLY A 129 -2.78 -5.47 -6.07
N GLU A 130 -3.59 -5.65 -5.03
CA GLU A 130 -3.43 -4.94 -3.76
C GLU A 130 -2.12 -5.28 -3.05
N GLN A 131 -1.60 -6.50 -3.19
CA GLN A 131 -0.32 -6.87 -2.58
C GLN A 131 0.86 -6.14 -3.23
N GLY A 132 0.86 -6.01 -4.56
CA GLY A 132 1.84 -5.17 -5.26
C GLY A 132 1.73 -3.71 -4.87
N ARG A 133 0.50 -3.19 -4.84
CA ARG A 133 0.23 -1.82 -4.40
C ARG A 133 0.71 -1.55 -2.97
N ALA A 134 0.50 -2.48 -2.03
CA ALA A 134 1.04 -2.40 -0.67
C ALA A 134 2.56 -2.23 -0.64
N ARG A 135 3.28 -3.06 -1.40
CA ARG A 135 4.74 -2.98 -1.51
C ARG A 135 5.19 -1.64 -2.08
N ARG A 136 4.48 -1.11 -3.08
CA ARG A 136 4.77 0.19 -3.68
C ARG A 136 4.53 1.36 -2.72
N VAL A 137 3.48 1.29 -1.90
CA VAL A 137 3.25 2.26 -0.81
C VAL A 137 4.42 2.24 0.18
N VAL A 138 4.88 1.06 0.59
CA VAL A 138 6.03 0.93 1.48
C VAL A 138 7.30 1.53 0.85
N GLN A 139 7.55 1.28 -0.43
CA GLN A 139 8.69 1.86 -1.16
C GLN A 139 8.61 3.38 -1.27
N ALA A 140 7.46 3.92 -1.67
CA ALA A 140 7.24 5.38 -1.77
C ALA A 140 7.44 6.07 -0.42
N TRP A 141 6.93 5.45 0.65
CA TRP A 141 7.08 5.96 2.02
C TRP A 141 8.53 6.01 2.50
N LEU A 142 9.37 5.06 2.07
CA LEU A 142 10.78 5.01 2.42
C LEU A 142 11.67 5.90 1.54
N ALA A 143 11.18 6.30 0.36
CA ALA A 143 11.89 7.16 -0.59
C ALA A 143 11.67 8.67 -0.37
N ARG A 144 10.86 9.05 0.64
CA ARG A 144 10.52 10.44 0.95
C ARG A 144 11.64 11.21 1.68
#